data_AF-A0A3M1BTR1-F1
#
_entry.id   AF-A0A3M1BTR1-F1
#
_cell.length_a   1.000
_cell.length_b   1.000
_cell.length_c   1.000
_cell.angle_alpha   90.00
_cell.angle_beta   90.00
_cell.angle_gamma   90.00
#
_symmetry.space_group_name_H-M   'P 1'
#
loop_
_entity.id
_entity.type
_entity.pdbx_description
1 polymer ?
#
loop_
_entity_poly.entity_id
_entity_poly.type
_entity_poly.pdbx_seq_one_letter_code
_entity_poly.pdbx_strand_id
1 'polypeptide(L)'
;MLGEGVNFEVLGGHEEEYIRIERGDFFDVYYAGPLVSPRLYQMGYLPVAKFRGQRDRLFLVVKDRLPEEGPILVAIPFLKPAGYPIMGLDVERVKLVFTKNFPEVFQLLKEGHVHAGVMYNETWNEIDEEEKQGFYIIEDHIFDTSHIFMVRSGLYERLRSALLSFKELEPSNEEDIRKTIKLYMDFDRFLKLWSGVSLAQALEKATHIGFFVYGEQVLFANKTFLKMVDYTSEELKGMDVYQAVDMLIHPDYRGFVKKVVKRRLSGEELNIDYGELPLLRRDGT
;
A
#
# COMPACT_ATOMS: atom_id res chain seq x y z
N MET A 1 7.41 7.98 42.64
CA MET A 1 8.49 7.92 41.63
C MET A 1 9.50 6.87 42.05
N LEU A 2 10.02 6.09 41.10
CA LEU A 2 10.66 4.76 41.31
C LEU A 2 11.95 4.75 42.15
N GLY A 3 12.56 5.91 42.44
CA GLY A 3 13.81 5.98 43.21
C GLY A 3 15.05 5.47 42.46
N GLU A 4 14.92 5.14 41.18
CA GLU A 4 15.98 4.66 40.29
C GLU A 4 16.39 5.77 39.30
N GLY A 5 17.63 5.72 38.81
CA GLY A 5 18.09 6.59 37.72
C GLY A 5 17.43 6.18 36.40
N VAL A 6 16.84 7.14 35.69
CA VAL A 6 16.29 6.92 34.35
C VAL A 6 17.34 7.34 33.33
N ASN A 7 17.76 6.40 32.47
CA ASN A 7 18.54 6.73 31.29
C ASN A 7 17.58 7.03 30.14
N PHE A 8 17.53 8.29 29.70
CA PHE A 8 16.66 8.73 28.63
C PHE A 8 17.45 8.84 27.32
N GLU A 9 16.98 8.15 26.29
CA GLU A 9 17.60 8.16 24.98
C GLU A 9 16.59 8.62 23.92
N VAL A 10 16.99 9.63 23.14
CA VAL A 10 16.20 10.15 22.02
C VAL A 10 16.74 9.51 20.75
N LEU A 11 15.87 8.84 20.02
CA LEU A 11 16.20 8.23 18.72
C LEU A 11 15.91 9.22 17.60
N GLY A 12 16.73 9.21 16.54
CA GLY A 12 16.63 10.11 15.39
C GLY A 12 15.45 9.83 14.45
N GLY A 13 14.67 8.77 14.68
CA GLY A 13 13.44 8.47 13.96
C GLY A 13 13.03 6.99 14.00
N HIS A 14 11.88 6.67 13.38
CA HIS A 14 11.31 5.32 13.37
C HIS A 14 12.22 4.26 12.71
N GLU A 15 13.02 4.64 11.71
CA GLU A 15 13.95 3.71 11.04
C GLU A 15 15.09 3.30 11.96
N GLU A 16 15.67 4.25 12.71
CA GLU A 16 16.71 3.97 13.69
C GLU A 16 16.17 3.07 14.82
N GLU A 17 14.97 3.40 15.33
CA GLU A 17 14.27 2.61 16.35
C GLU A 17 14.07 1.15 15.90
N TYR A 18 13.61 0.95 14.67
CA TYR A 18 13.40 -0.38 14.11
C TYR A 18 14.72 -1.16 13.95
N ILE A 19 15.77 -0.52 13.42
CA ILE A 19 17.10 -1.15 13.24
C ILE A 19 17.68 -1.60 14.59
N ARG A 20 17.54 -0.79 15.63
CA ARG A 20 18.04 -1.12 16.98
C ARG A 20 17.29 -2.29 17.61
N ILE A 21 15.97 -2.29 17.47
CA ILE A 21 15.13 -3.42 17.91
C ILE A 21 15.58 -4.72 17.22
N GLU A 22 15.78 -4.70 15.90
CA GLU A 22 16.22 -5.89 15.16
C GLU A 22 17.67 -6.32 15.46
N ARG A 23 18.52 -5.38 15.91
CA ARG A 23 19.89 -5.68 16.37
C ARG A 23 19.95 -6.23 17.80
N GLY A 24 18.85 -6.17 18.54
CA GLY A 24 18.78 -6.65 19.93
C GLY A 24 19.05 -5.59 20.99
N ASP A 25 19.06 -4.30 20.61
CA ASP A 25 19.22 -3.19 21.55
C ASP A 25 17.87 -2.89 22.21
N PHE A 26 17.61 -3.53 23.35
CA PHE A 26 16.30 -3.48 24.00
C PHE A 26 16.25 -2.50 25.18
N PHE A 27 15.26 -1.61 25.15
CA PHE A 27 14.94 -0.73 26.28
C PHE A 27 13.95 -1.39 27.25
N ASP A 28 13.86 -0.86 28.47
CA ASP A 28 12.85 -1.31 29.43
C ASP A 28 11.46 -0.73 29.11
N VAL A 29 11.45 0.49 28.57
CA VAL A 29 10.26 1.27 28.19
C VAL A 29 10.50 1.91 26.83
N TYR A 30 9.51 1.78 25.94
CA TYR A 30 9.44 2.52 24.67
C TYR A 30 8.26 3.48 24.71
N TYR A 31 8.39 4.65 24.10
CA TYR A 31 7.25 5.47 23.68
C TYR A 31 7.06 5.26 22.18
N ALA A 32 6.37 4.18 21.83
CA ALA A 32 6.37 3.63 20.48
C ALA A 32 5.19 4.13 19.65
N GLY A 33 5.49 4.61 18.45
CA GLY A 33 4.48 4.92 17.45
C GLY A 33 3.86 3.66 16.82
N PRO A 34 2.80 3.82 16.00
CA PRO A 34 2.11 2.71 15.34
C PRO A 34 3.00 1.86 14.43
N LEU A 35 4.13 2.38 13.95
CA LEU A 35 5.09 1.63 13.13
C LEU A 35 5.85 0.57 13.91
N VAL A 36 6.06 0.80 15.20
CA VAL A 36 6.96 0.00 16.03
C VAL A 36 6.18 -0.79 17.08
N SER A 37 5.05 -0.25 17.56
CA SER A 37 4.26 -0.87 18.63
C SER A 37 3.77 -2.30 18.33
N PRO A 38 3.37 -2.69 17.10
CA PRO A 38 3.03 -4.07 16.80
C PRO A 38 4.21 -5.03 16.95
N ARG A 39 5.42 -4.60 16.57
CA ARG A 39 6.64 -5.40 16.64
C ARG A 39 7.05 -5.61 18.10
N LEU A 40 7.06 -4.54 18.90
CA LEU A 40 7.32 -4.63 20.33
C LEU A 40 6.33 -5.55 21.05
N TYR A 41 5.04 -5.49 20.66
CA TYR A 41 4.03 -6.39 21.20
C TYR A 41 4.34 -7.88 20.92
N GLN A 42 4.73 -8.20 19.68
CA GLN A 42 5.17 -9.56 19.31
C GLN A 42 6.40 -10.02 20.12
N MET A 43 7.23 -9.09 20.55
CA MET A 43 8.42 -9.35 21.37
C MET A 43 8.12 -9.43 22.88
N GLY A 44 6.85 -9.32 23.29
CA GLY A 44 6.43 -9.45 24.69
C GLY A 44 6.42 -8.15 25.48
N TYR A 45 6.47 -6.99 24.82
CA TYR A 45 6.18 -5.71 25.47
C TYR A 45 4.67 -5.51 25.58
N LEU A 46 4.25 -4.93 26.69
CA LEU A 46 2.85 -4.69 27.02
C LEU A 46 2.54 -3.19 26.98
N PRO A 47 1.43 -2.77 26.35
CA PRO A 47 0.98 -1.38 26.38
C PRO A 47 0.57 -1.00 27.81
N VAL A 48 0.94 0.20 28.24
CA VAL A 48 0.68 0.70 29.60
C VAL A 48 -0.15 1.97 29.58
N ALA A 49 0.34 2.97 28.85
CA ALA A 49 -0.21 4.32 28.89
C ALA A 49 -0.02 5.04 27.56
N LYS A 50 -0.81 6.09 27.34
CA LYS A 50 -0.65 7.07 26.25
C LYS A 50 -0.98 8.46 26.77
N PHE A 51 -0.62 9.50 26.04
CA PHE A 51 -1.00 10.86 26.44
C PHE A 51 -2.51 11.06 26.29
N ARG A 52 -3.13 11.66 27.30
CA ARG A 52 -4.55 11.96 27.33
C ARG A 52 -4.90 12.87 26.17
N GLY A 53 -5.86 12.44 25.35
CA GLY A 53 -6.33 13.22 24.21
C GLY A 53 -5.34 13.28 23.04
N GLN A 54 -4.25 12.52 23.07
CA GLN A 54 -3.37 12.36 21.91
C GLN A 54 -4.18 11.80 20.73
N ARG A 55 -4.05 12.47 19.59
CA ARG A 55 -4.62 12.04 18.32
C ARG A 55 -3.60 12.31 17.23
N ASP A 56 -2.81 11.30 16.92
CA ASP A 56 -1.93 11.32 15.76
C ASP A 56 -2.84 11.05 14.56
N ARG A 57 -3.00 12.03 13.67
CA ARG A 57 -3.98 11.95 12.59
C ARG A 57 -3.30 12.11 11.25
N LEU A 58 -3.50 11.12 10.39
CA LEU A 58 -3.19 11.20 8.97
C LEU A 58 -4.48 11.40 8.20
N PHE A 59 -4.49 12.35 7.28
CA PHE A 59 -5.72 12.68 6.55
C PHE A 59 -5.42 13.18 5.15
N LEU A 60 -6.44 13.10 4.29
CA LEU A 60 -6.38 13.57 2.93
C LEU A 60 -6.87 15.02 2.85
N VAL A 61 -6.04 15.91 2.31
CA VAL A 61 -6.35 17.32 2.10
C VAL A 61 -6.52 17.60 0.61
N VAL A 62 -7.52 18.42 0.26
CA VAL A 62 -7.78 18.89 -1.11
C VAL A 62 -7.98 20.40 -1.13
N LYS A 63 -7.81 21.05 -2.28
CA LYS A 63 -8.08 22.49 -2.44
C LYS A 63 -9.57 22.84 -2.60
N ASP A 64 -10.37 21.89 -3.08
CA ASP A 64 -11.80 22.10 -3.27
C ASP A 64 -12.51 20.77 -3.16
N ARG A 65 -12.28 19.92 -4.16
CA ARG A 65 -12.77 18.56 -4.22
C ARG A 65 -11.83 17.71 -5.07
N LEU A 66 -11.96 16.39 -4.92
CA LEU A 66 -11.32 15.47 -5.85
C LEU A 66 -11.96 15.60 -7.25
N PRO A 67 -11.19 15.41 -8.34
CA PRO A 67 -11.76 15.40 -9.67
C PRO A 67 -12.79 14.26 -9.80
N GLU A 68 -13.93 14.54 -10.44
CA GLU A 68 -15.01 13.55 -10.64
C GLU A 68 -14.58 12.44 -11.60
N GLU A 69 -13.84 12.80 -12.65
CA GLU A 69 -13.35 11.89 -13.69
C GLU A 69 -11.82 11.96 -13.82
N GLY A 70 -11.24 10.93 -14.46
CA GLY A 70 -9.81 10.88 -14.76
C GLY A 70 -8.92 10.61 -13.54
N PRO A 71 -7.59 10.74 -13.70
CA PRO A 71 -6.63 10.34 -12.68
C PRO A 71 -6.58 11.33 -11.51
N ILE A 72 -6.43 10.79 -10.29
CA ILE A 72 -6.25 11.53 -9.04
C ILE A 72 -4.77 11.50 -8.67
N LEU A 73 -4.06 12.58 -8.95
CA LEU A 73 -2.71 12.82 -8.44
C LEU A 73 -2.75 13.09 -6.92
N VAL A 74 -2.05 12.26 -6.14
CA VAL A 74 -1.95 12.37 -4.67
C VAL A 74 -0.49 12.48 -4.24
N ALA A 75 -0.14 13.55 -3.53
CA ALA A 75 1.17 13.70 -2.91
C ALA A 75 1.24 13.00 -1.54
N ILE A 76 2.33 12.29 -1.28
CA ILE A 76 2.51 11.47 -0.07
C ILE A 76 4.00 11.38 0.29
N PRO A 77 4.40 11.53 1.58
CA PRO A 77 5.77 11.24 1.97
C PRO A 77 6.05 9.73 1.90
N PHE A 78 7.30 9.32 1.70
CA PHE A 78 7.68 7.90 1.65
C PHE A 78 7.67 7.24 3.05
N LEU A 79 6.49 7.14 3.66
CA LEU A 79 6.25 6.55 4.98
C LEU A 79 5.06 5.60 4.88
N LYS A 80 5.22 4.34 5.32
CA LYS A 80 4.15 3.32 5.26
C LYS A 80 2.79 3.82 5.79
N PRO A 81 2.72 4.53 6.94
CA PRO A 81 1.44 5.00 7.46
C PRO A 81 0.75 6.04 6.59
N ALA A 82 1.50 6.80 5.80
CA ALA A 82 0.94 7.87 4.99
C ALA A 82 0.01 7.32 3.88
N GLY A 83 0.01 6.01 3.61
CA GLY A 83 -0.90 5.41 2.64
C GLY A 83 -2.29 5.07 3.19
N TYR A 84 -2.55 5.18 4.50
CA TYR A 84 -3.88 4.87 5.03
C TYR A 84 -4.98 5.81 4.50
N PRO A 85 -4.76 7.13 4.41
CA PRO A 85 -5.79 8.05 3.91
C PRO A 85 -6.18 7.83 2.44
N ILE A 86 -5.44 7.03 1.67
CA ILE A 86 -5.79 6.75 0.27
C ILE A 86 -6.55 5.43 0.07
N MET A 87 -6.75 4.62 1.13
CA MET A 87 -7.40 3.31 1.01
C MET A 87 -8.87 3.38 0.56
N GLY A 88 -9.54 4.52 0.76
CA GLY A 88 -10.92 4.76 0.30
C GLY A 88 -11.02 5.29 -1.14
N LEU A 89 -9.90 5.58 -1.81
CA LEU A 89 -9.90 6.09 -3.16
C LEU A 89 -9.96 4.97 -4.19
N ASP A 90 -10.48 5.29 -5.38
CA ASP A 90 -10.47 4.39 -6.52
C ASP A 90 -9.01 4.12 -6.97
N VAL A 91 -8.59 2.89 -6.71
CA VAL A 91 -7.25 2.36 -6.97
C VAL A 91 -6.81 2.50 -8.43
N GLU A 92 -7.76 2.48 -9.38
CA GLU A 92 -7.46 2.61 -10.81
C GLU A 92 -7.16 4.06 -11.23
N ARG A 93 -7.66 5.01 -10.44
CA ARG A 93 -7.54 6.46 -10.70
C ARG A 93 -6.38 7.08 -9.96
N VAL A 94 -5.98 6.55 -8.81
CA VAL A 94 -4.91 7.12 -7.98
C VAL A 94 -3.54 6.99 -8.64
N LYS A 95 -2.81 8.12 -8.71
CA LYS A 95 -1.40 8.19 -9.08
C LYS A 95 -0.62 8.88 -7.97
N LEU A 96 0.41 8.22 -7.46
CA LEU A 96 1.19 8.71 -6.33
C LEU A 96 2.34 9.60 -6.79
N VAL A 97 2.53 10.70 -6.07
CA VAL A 97 3.66 11.61 -6.18
C VAL A 97 4.39 11.58 -4.83
N PHE A 98 5.56 10.94 -4.80
CA PHE A 98 6.31 10.79 -3.56
C PHE A 98 7.07 12.06 -3.22
N THR A 99 6.99 12.48 -1.95
CA THR A 99 7.71 13.63 -1.39
C THR A 99 8.66 13.18 -0.28
N LYS A 100 9.56 14.07 0.12
CA LYS A 100 10.48 13.85 1.24
C LYS A 100 9.77 13.98 2.58
N ASN A 101 8.82 14.91 2.70
CA ASN A 101 8.14 15.22 3.95
C ASN A 101 6.75 15.85 3.72
N PHE A 102 6.00 16.05 4.80
CA PHE A 102 4.66 16.67 4.78
C PHE A 102 4.64 18.14 4.31
N PRO A 103 5.61 19.00 4.66
CA PRO A 103 5.66 20.36 4.10
C PRO A 103 5.72 20.37 2.56
N GLU A 104 6.51 19.48 1.95
CA GLU A 104 6.57 19.35 0.49
C GLU A 104 5.25 18.86 -0.11
N VAL A 105 4.49 18.00 0.59
CA VAL A 105 3.14 17.62 0.17
C VAL A 105 2.25 18.85 0.05
N PHE A 106 2.22 19.69 1.09
CA PHE A 106 1.37 20.88 1.10
C PHE A 106 1.78 21.88 0.02
N GLN A 107 3.08 22.05 -0.22
CA GLN A 107 3.59 22.93 -1.28
C GLN A 107 3.08 22.49 -2.67
N LEU A 108 3.19 21.20 -3.01
CA LEU A 108 2.71 20.67 -4.29
C LEU A 108 1.18 20.84 -4.45
N LEU A 109 0.43 20.68 -3.36
CA LEU A 109 -1.01 20.88 -3.35
C LEU A 109 -1.38 22.35 -3.58
N LYS A 110 -0.64 23.27 -2.93
CA LYS A 110 -0.81 24.72 -3.06
C LYS A 110 -0.54 25.23 -4.47
N GLU A 111 0.51 24.72 -5.09
CA GLU A 111 0.93 25.03 -6.46
C GLU A 111 0.02 24.39 -7.53
N GLY A 112 -0.89 23.49 -7.13
CA GLY A 112 -1.80 22.80 -8.05
C GLY A 112 -1.12 21.71 -8.88
N HIS A 113 0.04 21.21 -8.43
CA HIS A 113 0.72 20.09 -9.07
C HIS A 113 0.07 18.74 -8.75
N VAL A 114 -0.70 18.68 -7.66
CA VAL A 114 -1.49 17.51 -7.25
C VAL A 114 -2.92 17.92 -6.90
N HIS A 115 -3.84 16.97 -6.90
CA HIS A 115 -5.23 17.21 -6.52
C HIS A 115 -5.48 17.01 -5.03
N ALA A 116 -4.68 16.15 -4.40
CA ALA A 116 -4.77 15.86 -2.98
C ALA A 116 -3.38 15.64 -2.37
N GLY A 117 -3.28 15.85 -1.07
CA GLY A 117 -2.07 15.60 -0.29
C GLY A 117 -2.40 14.87 1.02
N VAL A 118 -1.59 13.88 1.39
CA VAL A 118 -1.67 13.27 2.72
C VAL A 118 -0.91 14.12 3.73
N MET A 119 -1.61 14.57 4.77
CA MET A 119 -1.04 15.40 5.83
C MET A 119 -1.10 14.72 7.19
N TYR A 120 -0.13 15.06 8.04
CA TYR A 120 -0.11 14.72 9.46
C TYR A 120 -0.53 15.93 10.28
N ASN A 121 -1.32 15.72 11.34
CA ASN A 121 -1.90 16.82 12.12
C ASN A 121 -0.87 17.74 12.76
N GLU A 122 0.28 17.25 13.24
CA GLU A 122 1.29 18.13 13.82
C GLU A 122 1.83 19.12 12.79
N THR A 123 2.25 18.62 11.62
CA THR A 123 2.70 19.48 10.52
C THR A 123 1.57 20.39 10.03
N TRP A 124 0.35 19.89 9.93
CA TRP A 124 -0.79 20.72 9.52
C TRP A 124 -1.03 21.86 10.51
N ASN A 125 -0.91 21.62 11.81
CA ASN A 125 -1.11 22.64 12.83
C ASN A 125 -0.03 23.73 12.81
N GLU A 126 1.17 23.43 12.32
CA GLU A 126 2.27 24.40 12.16
C GLU A 126 2.09 25.34 10.95
N ILE A 127 1.22 24.99 10.00
CA ILE A 127 0.93 25.85 8.84
C ILE A 127 0.05 27.02 9.29
N ASP A 128 0.33 28.21 8.77
CA ASP A 128 -0.47 29.41 9.05
C ASP A 128 -1.92 29.26 8.57
N GLU A 129 -2.88 29.73 9.36
CA GLU A 129 -4.32 29.62 9.03
C GLU A 129 -4.70 30.33 7.73
N GLU A 130 -3.99 31.40 7.37
CA GLU A 130 -4.16 32.08 6.08
C GLU A 130 -3.78 31.17 4.90
N GLU A 131 -2.75 30.35 5.06
CA GLU A 131 -2.32 29.40 4.01
C GLU A 131 -3.28 28.22 3.86
N LYS A 132 -3.98 27.84 4.93
CA LYS A 132 -4.99 26.77 4.92
C LYS A 132 -6.29 27.20 4.25
N GLN A 133 -6.49 28.48 3.99
CA GLN A 133 -7.72 28.96 3.36
C GLN A 133 -7.91 28.36 1.97
N GLY A 134 -9.10 27.79 1.74
CA GLY A 134 -9.39 27.08 0.51
C GLY A 134 -8.71 25.71 0.43
N PHE A 135 -8.43 25.07 1.56
CA PHE A 135 -8.12 23.64 1.63
C PHE A 135 -9.05 22.95 2.63
N TYR A 136 -9.43 21.71 2.31
CA TYR A 136 -10.41 20.94 3.05
C TYR A 136 -9.88 19.55 3.38
N ILE A 137 -10.09 19.13 4.62
CA ILE A 137 -9.84 17.76 5.07
C ILE A 137 -11.03 16.90 4.65
N ILE A 138 -10.77 15.76 4.04
CA ILE A 138 -11.81 14.77 3.73
C ILE A 138 -11.99 13.86 4.94
N GLU A 139 -13.08 14.06 5.69
CA GLU A 139 -13.34 13.41 6.98
C GLU A 139 -13.38 11.87 6.91
N ASP A 140 -13.91 11.30 5.83
CA ASP A 140 -13.97 9.84 5.61
C ASP A 140 -12.58 9.20 5.44
N HIS A 141 -11.53 10.02 5.33
CA HIS A 141 -10.14 9.60 5.12
C HIS A 141 -9.23 9.99 6.29
N ILE A 142 -9.78 10.27 7.46
CA ILE A 142 -9.01 10.50 8.69
C ILE A 142 -8.65 9.15 9.32
N PHE A 143 -7.36 9.00 9.61
CA PHE A 143 -6.83 7.87 10.33
C PHE A 143 -6.24 8.32 11.67
N ASP A 144 -6.85 7.85 12.76
CA ASP A 144 -6.44 8.15 14.13
C ASP A 144 -5.53 7.04 14.70
N THR A 145 -4.40 7.45 15.25
CA THR A 145 -3.47 6.58 15.98
C THR A 145 -2.93 7.29 17.22
N SER A 146 -2.08 6.59 17.96
CA SER A 146 -1.43 7.12 19.16
C SER A 146 -0.09 6.42 19.35
N HIS A 147 0.89 7.19 19.82
CA HIS A 147 2.06 6.61 20.44
C HIS A 147 1.69 6.04 21.82
N ILE A 148 2.31 4.92 22.18
CA ILE A 148 1.97 4.16 23.37
C ILE A 148 3.26 3.85 24.16
N PHE A 149 3.22 4.09 25.46
CA PHE A 149 4.22 3.58 26.39
C PHE A 149 4.11 2.06 26.47
N MET A 150 5.11 1.37 25.95
CA MET A 150 5.22 -0.09 25.93
C MET A 150 6.35 -0.54 26.84
N VAL A 151 6.06 -1.50 27.71
CA VAL A 151 6.98 -1.94 28.78
C VAL A 151 7.22 -3.43 28.69
N ARG A 152 8.45 -3.88 28.93
CA ARG A 152 8.78 -5.30 28.97
C ARG A 152 7.94 -6.01 30.06
N SER A 153 7.37 -7.18 29.74
CA SER A 153 6.45 -7.92 30.62
C SER A 153 6.94 -8.07 32.07
N GLY A 154 8.23 -8.38 32.28
CA GLY A 154 8.81 -8.52 33.62
C GLY A 154 8.83 -7.25 34.48
N LEU A 155 8.65 -6.07 33.88
CA LEU A 155 8.64 -4.77 34.55
C LEU A 155 7.25 -4.13 34.59
N TYR A 156 6.24 -4.78 34.01
CA TYR A 156 4.93 -4.20 33.76
C TYR A 156 4.25 -3.67 35.03
N GLU A 157 4.04 -4.51 36.05
CA GLU A 157 3.34 -4.11 37.28
C GLU A 157 4.03 -2.94 37.99
N ARG A 158 5.37 -2.96 38.00
CA ARG A 158 6.21 -1.95 38.63
C ARG A 158 6.10 -0.60 37.92
N LEU A 159 6.23 -0.60 36.59
CA LEU A 159 6.28 0.63 35.80
C LEU A 159 4.89 1.17 35.47
N ARG A 160 3.86 0.31 35.43
CA ARG A 160 2.46 0.71 35.24
C ARG A 160 2.00 1.73 36.27
N SER A 161 2.25 1.46 37.55
CA SER A 161 1.86 2.38 38.62
C SER A 161 2.62 3.71 38.55
N ALA A 162 3.88 3.68 38.12
CA ALA A 162 4.68 4.90 37.96
C ALA A 162 4.20 5.74 36.77
N LEU A 163 3.98 5.13 35.60
CA LEU A 163 3.48 5.82 34.41
C LEU A 163 2.06 6.37 34.64
N LEU A 164 1.16 5.60 35.24
CA LEU A 164 -0.21 6.08 35.49
C LEU A 164 -0.32 7.06 36.67
N SER A 165 0.79 7.39 37.35
CA SER A 165 0.81 8.47 38.35
C SER A 165 0.88 9.87 37.72
N PHE A 166 1.28 9.96 36.46
CA PHE A 166 1.29 11.22 35.69
C PHE A 166 -0.14 11.55 35.24
N LYS A 167 -0.58 12.79 35.47
CA LYS A 167 -1.97 13.22 35.18
C LYS A 167 -2.24 13.34 33.68
N GLU A 168 -1.17 13.60 32.93
CA GLU A 168 -1.10 13.75 31.49
C GLU A 168 -1.32 12.42 30.76
N LEU A 169 -1.16 11.29 31.46
CA LEU A 169 -1.28 9.96 30.89
C LEU A 169 -2.64 9.33 31.20
N GLU A 170 -3.07 8.46 30.29
CA GLU A 170 -4.23 7.59 30.46
C GLU A 170 -3.88 6.14 30.11
N PRO A 171 -4.61 5.15 30.65
CA PRO A 171 -4.35 3.74 30.36
C PRO A 171 -4.47 3.42 28.87
N SER A 172 -3.54 2.63 28.35
CA SER A 172 -3.63 1.96 27.06
C SER A 172 -3.67 0.45 27.27
N ASN A 173 -4.23 -0.29 26.31
CA ASN A 173 -4.40 -1.74 26.42
C ASN A 173 -4.14 -2.44 25.08
N GLU A 174 -4.22 -3.77 25.08
CA GLU A 174 -3.98 -4.59 23.88
C GLU A 174 -4.90 -4.22 22.71
N GLU A 175 -6.11 -3.71 22.95
CA GLU A 175 -7.03 -3.31 21.88
C GLU A 175 -6.48 -2.15 21.06
N ASP A 176 -5.74 -1.22 21.68
CA ASP A 176 -5.05 -0.14 20.95
C ASP A 176 -4.03 -0.71 19.94
N ILE A 177 -3.32 -1.79 20.34
CA ILE A 177 -2.35 -2.47 19.48
C ILE A 177 -3.06 -3.30 18.40
N ARG A 178 -4.13 -4.02 18.74
CA ARG A 178 -4.88 -4.86 17.78
C ARG A 178 -5.50 -4.03 16.66
N LYS A 179 -6.03 -2.84 16.98
CA LYS A 179 -6.52 -1.88 15.97
C LYS A 179 -5.42 -1.50 14.98
N THR A 180 -4.24 -1.19 15.51
CA THR A 180 -3.06 -0.87 14.71
C THR A 180 -2.67 -2.05 13.82
N ILE A 181 -2.54 -3.27 14.37
CA ILE A 181 -2.23 -4.49 13.60
C ILE A 181 -3.23 -4.72 12.46
N LYS A 182 -4.53 -4.63 12.75
CA LYS A 182 -5.59 -4.83 11.75
C LYS A 182 -5.43 -3.87 10.58
N LEU A 183 -5.15 -2.60 10.88
CA LEU A 183 -4.94 -1.59 9.85
C LEU A 183 -3.71 -1.89 8.98
N TYR A 184 -2.58 -2.34 9.56
CA TYR A 184 -1.43 -2.78 8.76
C TYR A 184 -1.82 -3.89 7.79
N MET A 185 -2.58 -4.88 8.25
CA MET A 185 -3.05 -5.95 7.39
C MET A 185 -3.96 -5.44 6.28
N ASP A 186 -4.86 -4.50 6.58
CA ASP A 186 -5.78 -3.92 5.60
C ASP A 186 -5.02 -3.13 4.54
N PHE A 187 -4.00 -2.36 4.95
CA PHE A 187 -3.16 -1.60 4.03
C PHE A 187 -2.24 -2.48 3.20
N ASP A 188 -1.66 -3.55 3.76
CA ASP A 188 -0.90 -4.52 2.97
C ASP A 188 -1.77 -5.19 1.90
N ARG A 189 -3.04 -5.47 2.21
CA ARG A 189 -4.01 -5.98 1.22
C ARG A 189 -4.29 -4.93 0.14
N PHE A 190 -4.50 -3.68 0.53
CA PHE A 190 -4.68 -2.58 -0.41
C PHE A 190 -3.47 -2.42 -1.35
N LEU A 191 -2.24 -2.42 -0.82
CA LEU A 191 -1.02 -2.32 -1.61
C LEU A 191 -0.87 -3.48 -2.61
N LYS A 192 -1.22 -4.71 -2.21
CA LYS A 192 -1.23 -5.86 -3.13
C LYS A 192 -2.22 -5.68 -4.28
N LEU A 193 -3.44 -5.22 -3.96
CA LEU A 193 -4.45 -4.92 -4.98
C LEU A 193 -3.98 -3.80 -5.93
N TRP A 194 -3.48 -2.70 -5.37
CA TRP A 194 -2.95 -1.58 -6.14
C TRP A 194 -1.77 -1.98 -7.04
N SER A 195 -0.85 -2.81 -6.54
CA SER A 195 0.24 -3.37 -7.34
C SER A 195 -0.28 -4.24 -8.49
N GLY A 196 -1.33 -5.05 -8.26
CA GLY A 196 -1.94 -5.88 -9.29
C GLY A 196 -2.59 -5.03 -10.40
N VAL A 197 -3.36 -4.01 -10.03
CA VAL A 197 -3.96 -3.05 -10.96
C VAL A 197 -2.88 -2.31 -11.76
N SER A 198 -1.86 -1.82 -11.08
CA SER A 198 -0.74 -1.10 -11.73
C SER A 198 -0.02 -1.97 -12.76
N LEU A 199 0.23 -3.24 -12.43
CA LEU A 199 0.83 -4.20 -13.36
C LEU A 199 -0.08 -4.49 -14.55
N ALA A 200 -1.37 -4.71 -14.32
CA ALA A 200 -2.35 -4.95 -15.39
C ALA A 200 -2.41 -3.76 -16.38
N GLN A 201 -2.49 -2.53 -15.85
CA GLN A 201 -2.48 -1.31 -16.66
C GLN A 201 -1.16 -1.15 -17.44
N ALA A 202 -0.02 -1.52 -16.85
CA ALA A 202 1.28 -1.47 -17.52
C ALA A 202 1.35 -2.47 -18.68
N LEU A 203 0.88 -3.71 -18.47
CA LEU A 203 0.84 -4.75 -19.50
C LEU A 203 -0.13 -4.41 -20.63
N GLU A 204 -1.28 -3.79 -20.32
CA GLU A 204 -2.23 -3.33 -21.33
C GLU A 204 -1.61 -2.27 -22.26
N LYS A 205 -0.80 -1.37 -21.72
CA LYS A 205 -0.16 -0.25 -22.43
C LYS A 205 1.20 -0.61 -23.05
N ALA A 206 1.75 -1.78 -22.73
CA ALA A 206 3.07 -2.20 -23.21
C ALA A 206 3.09 -2.30 -24.75
N THR A 207 4.00 -1.56 -25.40
CA THR A 207 4.10 -1.48 -26.87
C THR A 207 4.98 -2.54 -27.51
N HIS A 208 5.81 -3.22 -26.70
CA HIS A 208 6.79 -4.20 -27.18
C HIS A 208 6.56 -5.62 -26.64
N ILE A 209 5.53 -5.79 -25.81
CA ILE A 209 5.17 -7.09 -25.23
C ILE A 209 3.74 -7.40 -25.67
N GLY A 210 3.57 -8.50 -26.39
CA GLY A 210 2.24 -9.08 -26.65
C GLY A 210 1.80 -9.89 -25.43
N PHE A 211 0.62 -9.59 -24.90
CA PHE A 211 0.05 -10.30 -23.75
C PHE A 211 -1.27 -10.95 -24.16
N PHE A 212 -1.42 -12.23 -23.84
CA PHE A 212 -2.58 -13.06 -24.18
C PHE A 212 -2.95 -13.94 -22.99
N VAL A 213 -4.20 -13.84 -22.52
CA VAL A 213 -4.71 -14.56 -21.36
C VAL A 213 -5.91 -15.38 -21.79
N TYR A 214 -5.93 -16.64 -21.38
CA TYR A 214 -6.99 -17.57 -21.70
C TYR A 214 -7.32 -18.47 -20.51
N GLY A 215 -8.59 -18.86 -20.42
CA GLY A 215 -9.07 -20.07 -19.75
C GLY A 215 -9.51 -21.06 -20.83
N GLU A 216 -10.70 -21.67 -20.67
CA GLU A 216 -11.32 -22.42 -21.78
C GLU A 216 -11.59 -21.53 -23.00
N GLN A 217 -11.76 -20.23 -22.75
CA GLN A 217 -11.90 -19.20 -23.78
C GLN A 217 -10.83 -18.12 -23.62
N VAL A 218 -10.59 -17.37 -24.68
CA VAL A 218 -9.73 -16.19 -24.64
C VAL A 218 -10.38 -15.12 -23.76
N LEU A 219 -9.66 -14.67 -22.74
CA LEU A 219 -10.15 -13.70 -21.76
C LEU A 219 -9.69 -12.28 -22.10
N PHE A 220 -8.45 -12.16 -22.58
CA PHE A 220 -7.83 -10.87 -22.83
C PHE A 220 -6.65 -10.99 -23.80
N ALA A 221 -6.47 -9.96 -24.62
CA ALA A 221 -5.23 -9.73 -25.36
C ALA A 221 -4.94 -8.23 -25.40
N ASN A 222 -3.69 -7.82 -25.16
CA ASN A 222 -3.33 -6.42 -25.23
C ASN A 222 -3.21 -5.92 -26.67
N LYS A 223 -3.20 -4.60 -26.86
CA LYS A 223 -3.16 -3.96 -28.19
C LYS A 223 -1.96 -4.41 -29.03
N THR A 224 -0.83 -4.70 -28.39
CA THR A 224 0.38 -5.16 -29.07
C THR A 224 0.19 -6.55 -29.64
N PHE A 225 -0.35 -7.50 -28.86
CA PHE A 225 -0.66 -8.84 -29.36
C PHE A 225 -1.67 -8.79 -30.50
N LEU A 226 -2.76 -8.03 -30.34
CA LEU A 226 -3.78 -7.85 -31.38
C LEU A 226 -3.19 -7.36 -32.71
N LYS A 227 -2.26 -6.39 -32.66
CA LYS A 227 -1.53 -5.92 -33.85
C LYS A 227 -0.59 -6.96 -34.45
N MET A 228 0.01 -7.83 -33.64
CA MET A 228 0.90 -8.87 -34.14
C MET A 228 0.16 -9.90 -35.01
N VAL A 229 -1.07 -10.25 -34.60
CA VAL A 229 -1.89 -11.27 -35.27
C VAL A 229 -2.97 -10.69 -36.19
N ASP A 230 -3.13 -9.36 -36.21
CA ASP A 230 -4.13 -8.64 -37.02
C ASP A 230 -5.59 -9.03 -36.71
N TYR A 231 -5.89 -9.19 -35.42
CA TYR A 231 -7.25 -9.41 -34.91
C TYR A 231 -7.69 -8.25 -34.02
N THR A 232 -9.00 -8.04 -33.96
CA THR A 232 -9.64 -7.15 -32.98
C THR A 232 -9.87 -7.85 -31.64
N SER A 233 -10.12 -7.07 -30.58
CA SER A 233 -10.41 -7.63 -29.26
C SER A 233 -11.70 -8.41 -29.27
N GLU A 234 -12.70 -7.91 -29.99
CA GLU A 234 -14.04 -8.48 -30.15
C GLU A 234 -14.01 -9.83 -30.88
N GLU A 235 -13.11 -10.00 -31.84
CA GLU A 235 -12.95 -11.25 -32.57
C GLU A 235 -12.31 -12.35 -31.72
N LEU A 236 -11.34 -12.01 -30.86
CA LEU A 236 -10.65 -12.99 -30.04
C LEU A 236 -11.36 -13.29 -28.72
N LYS A 237 -11.91 -12.27 -28.03
CA LYS A 237 -12.46 -12.44 -26.68
C LYS A 237 -13.67 -13.37 -26.70
N GLY A 238 -13.64 -14.39 -25.85
CA GLY A 238 -14.67 -15.43 -25.78
C GLY A 238 -14.49 -16.57 -26.79
N MET A 239 -13.53 -16.48 -27.71
CA MET A 239 -13.18 -17.59 -28.60
C MET A 239 -12.70 -18.79 -27.78
N ASP A 240 -13.12 -20.01 -28.14
CA ASP A 240 -12.56 -21.23 -27.56
C ASP A 240 -11.05 -21.27 -27.75
N VAL A 241 -10.31 -21.66 -26.71
CA VAL A 241 -8.84 -21.62 -26.76
C VAL A 241 -8.25 -22.58 -27.79
N TYR A 242 -8.88 -23.73 -28.06
CA TYR A 242 -8.39 -24.66 -29.08
C TYR A 242 -8.64 -24.11 -30.48
N GLN A 243 -9.76 -23.42 -30.69
CA GLN A 243 -9.99 -22.65 -31.90
C GLN A 243 -8.93 -21.55 -32.07
N ALA A 244 -8.61 -20.79 -31.01
CA ALA A 244 -7.57 -19.78 -31.04
C ALA A 244 -6.19 -20.38 -31.39
N VAL A 245 -5.86 -21.58 -30.87
CA VAL A 245 -4.63 -22.29 -31.26
C VAL A 245 -4.63 -22.65 -32.74
N ASP A 246 -5.75 -23.12 -33.28
CA ASP A 246 -5.85 -23.46 -34.71
C ASP A 246 -5.74 -22.24 -35.62
N MET A 247 -6.15 -21.07 -35.17
CA MET A 247 -6.11 -19.83 -35.96
C MET A 247 -4.78 -19.09 -35.84
N LEU A 248 -4.19 -19.04 -34.64
CA LEU A 248 -3.06 -18.17 -34.33
C LEU A 248 -1.70 -18.88 -34.35
N ILE A 249 -1.66 -20.21 -34.27
CA ILE A 249 -0.39 -20.95 -34.19
C ILE A 249 -0.11 -21.65 -35.51
N HIS A 250 1.15 -21.58 -35.98
CA HIS A 250 1.59 -22.30 -37.16
C HIS A 250 1.29 -23.81 -37.06
N PRO A 251 0.80 -24.47 -38.13
CA PRO A 251 0.32 -25.86 -38.10
C PRO A 251 1.25 -26.85 -37.41
N ASP A 252 2.55 -26.74 -37.65
CA ASP A 252 3.58 -27.63 -37.10
C ASP A 252 3.66 -27.62 -35.57
N TYR A 253 3.21 -26.52 -34.94
CA TYR A 253 3.31 -26.33 -33.49
C TYR A 253 1.98 -26.58 -32.76
N ARG A 254 0.84 -26.63 -33.47
CA ARG A 254 -0.50 -26.77 -32.86
C ARG A 254 -0.62 -27.98 -31.95
N GLY A 255 -0.11 -29.13 -32.40
CA GLY A 255 -0.18 -30.37 -31.62
C GLY A 255 0.53 -30.27 -30.27
N PHE A 256 1.69 -29.60 -30.23
CA PHE A 256 2.41 -29.33 -29.00
C PHE A 256 1.66 -28.31 -28.12
N VAL A 257 1.24 -27.17 -28.69
CA VAL A 257 0.54 -26.12 -27.95
C VAL A 257 -0.77 -26.64 -27.34
N LYS A 258 -1.58 -27.42 -28.08
CA LYS A 258 -2.83 -28.02 -27.56
C LYS A 258 -2.59 -28.94 -26.37
N LYS A 259 -1.48 -29.69 -26.34
CA LYS A 259 -1.11 -30.51 -25.18
C LYS A 259 -0.79 -29.65 -23.96
N VAL A 260 -0.05 -28.55 -24.15
CA VAL A 260 0.25 -27.61 -23.06
C VAL A 260 -1.01 -26.91 -22.57
N VAL A 261 -1.89 -26.45 -23.47
CA VAL A 261 -3.19 -25.86 -23.13
C VAL A 261 -4.02 -26.82 -22.28
N LYS A 262 -4.15 -28.09 -22.71
CA LYS A 262 -4.90 -29.11 -21.96
C LYS A 262 -4.38 -29.28 -20.53
N ARG A 263 -3.05 -29.33 -20.34
CA ARG A 263 -2.43 -29.48 -19.02
C ARG A 263 -2.66 -28.24 -18.13
N ARG A 264 -2.52 -27.04 -18.71
CA ARG A 264 -2.81 -25.77 -18.01
C ARG A 264 -4.28 -25.71 -17.55
N LEU A 265 -5.22 -26.11 -18.41
CA LEU A 265 -6.65 -26.14 -18.06
C LEU A 265 -7.00 -27.16 -16.98
N SER A 266 -6.21 -28.23 -16.81
CA SER A 266 -6.37 -29.15 -15.67
C SER A 266 -5.81 -28.62 -14.34
N GLY A 267 -5.27 -27.40 -14.31
CA GLY A 267 -4.68 -26.79 -13.11
C GLY A 267 -3.23 -27.22 -12.85
N GLU A 268 -2.55 -27.84 -13.81
CA GLU A 268 -1.14 -28.17 -13.69
C GLU A 268 -0.29 -26.88 -13.79
N GLU A 269 0.48 -26.58 -12.75
CA GLU A 269 1.44 -25.46 -12.78
C GLU A 269 2.61 -25.79 -13.70
N LEU A 270 2.69 -25.08 -14.82
CA LEU A 270 3.68 -25.32 -15.86
C LEU A 270 4.47 -24.06 -16.19
N ASN A 271 5.79 -24.12 -15.99
CA ASN A 271 6.72 -23.13 -16.49
C ASN A 271 7.32 -23.64 -17.82
N ILE A 272 6.72 -23.22 -18.94
CA ILE A 272 7.15 -23.60 -20.29
C ILE A 272 7.66 -22.35 -20.99
N ASP A 273 8.93 -22.39 -21.41
CA ASP A 273 9.48 -21.50 -22.41
C ASP A 273 9.36 -22.16 -23.79
N TYR A 274 8.64 -21.50 -24.69
CA TYR A 274 8.45 -22.00 -26.05
C TYR A 274 9.62 -21.63 -26.98
N GLY A 275 10.51 -20.71 -26.57
CA GLY A 275 11.47 -20.08 -27.48
C GLY A 275 10.75 -19.34 -28.60
N GLU A 276 11.10 -19.67 -29.85
CA GLU A 276 10.42 -19.14 -31.03
C GLU A 276 9.15 -19.95 -31.36
N LEU A 277 7.98 -19.32 -31.15
CA LEU A 277 6.68 -19.88 -31.55
C LEU A 277 6.09 -19.02 -32.68
N PRO A 278 6.10 -19.50 -33.93
CA PRO A 278 5.53 -18.76 -35.04
C PRO A 278 4.02 -18.57 -34.88
N LEU A 279 3.59 -17.31 -34.87
CA LEU A 279 2.19 -16.91 -34.86
C LEU A 279 1.73 -16.60 -36.28
N LEU A 280 0.49 -16.93 -36.59
CA LEU A 280 -0.18 -16.58 -37.83
C LEU A 280 -0.98 -15.29 -37.64
N ARG A 281 -0.94 -14.44 -38.66
CA ARG A 281 -1.87 -13.34 -38.84
C ARG A 281 -3.22 -13.85 -39.32
N ARG A 282 -4.24 -12.98 -39.22
CA ARG A 282 -5.60 -13.26 -39.68
C ARG A 282 -5.69 -13.73 -41.13
N ASP A 283 -4.83 -13.22 -42.01
CA ASP A 283 -4.76 -13.63 -43.42
C ASP A 283 -3.99 -14.94 -43.65
N GLY A 284 -3.44 -15.54 -42.59
CA GLY A 284 -2.68 -16.79 -42.62
C GLY A 284 -1.18 -16.63 -42.86
N THR A 285 -0.65 -15.38 -42.86
CA THR A 285 0.79 -15.09 -42.99
C THR A 285 1.55 -15.16 -41.68
#